data_AF-A0A3D3K2S9-F1
#
_entry.id   AF-A0A3D3K2S9-F1
#
_cell.length_a   1.000
_cell.length_b   1.000
_cell.length_c   1.000
_cell.angle_alpha   90.00
_cell.angle_beta   90.00
_cell.angle_gamma   90.00
#
_symmetry.space_group_name_H-M   'P 1'
#
loop_
_entity.id
_entity.type
_entity.pdbx_description
1 polymer ?
#
loop_
_entity_poly.entity_id
_entity_poly.type
_entity_poly.pdbx_seq_one_letter_code
_entity_poly.pdbx_strand_id
1 'polypeptide(L)'
;LGSDMKYVQKLVKLSSRPIALIDDGTSDSALRRLLFDSGEDLEDLFTLCKADITTKNSSKQEKFKKNFEYVAQKIKEVEEKDSIRNFQPPISGEEIMEMFNLKPSREIGILKEKVKEAILEGEITNDKEEARSFVIEEAKLLGLKIN
;
A
#
# COMPACT_ATOMS: atom_id res chain seq x y z
N LEU A 1 -13.95 -19.40 8.19
CA LEU A 1 -12.53 -19.52 8.56
C LEU A 1 -12.31 -18.70 9.82
N GLY A 2 -11.65 -19.28 10.83
CA GLY A 2 -11.20 -18.54 12.02
C GLY A 2 -10.08 -17.53 11.68
N SER A 3 -9.69 -16.70 12.64
CA SER A 3 -8.59 -15.73 12.53
C SER A 3 -7.32 -16.36 11.99
N ASP A 4 -6.94 -17.51 12.54
CA ASP A 4 -5.65 -18.15 12.29
C ASP A 4 -5.55 -18.64 10.84
N MET A 5 -6.64 -19.20 10.31
CA MET A 5 -6.69 -19.62 8.91
C MET A 5 -6.65 -18.43 7.93
N LYS A 6 -7.24 -17.29 8.29
CA LYS A 6 -7.16 -16.07 7.47
C LYS A 6 -5.73 -15.50 7.47
N TYR A 7 -5.07 -15.52 8.63
CA TYR A 7 -3.67 -15.12 8.77
C TYR A 7 -2.74 -16.00 7.91
N VAL A 8 -2.84 -17.32 8.02
CA VAL A 8 -2.04 -18.24 7.20
C VAL A 8 -2.32 -18.05 5.71
N GLN A 9 -3.60 -17.92 5.32
CA GLN A 9 -3.97 -17.66 3.93
C GLN A 9 -3.35 -16.36 3.40
N LYS A 10 -3.33 -15.29 4.21
CA LYS A 10 -2.72 -14.01 3.87
C LYS A 10 -1.21 -14.16 3.65
N LEU A 11 -0.49 -14.81 4.57
CA LEU A 11 0.95 -15.02 4.42
C LEU A 11 1.28 -15.83 3.17
N VAL A 12 0.55 -16.92 2.91
CA VAL A 12 0.76 -17.76 1.71
C VAL A 12 0.45 -16.96 0.43
N LYS A 13 -0.60 -16.14 0.42
CA LYS A 13 -0.95 -15.30 -0.74
C LYS A 13 0.14 -14.27 -1.06
N LEU A 14 0.82 -13.76 -0.04
CA LEU A 14 1.81 -12.67 -0.19
C LEU A 14 3.26 -13.16 -0.33
N SER A 15 3.58 -14.42 0.01
CA SER A 15 4.96 -14.93 0.15
C SER A 15 5.82 -14.85 -1.12
N SER A 16 5.22 -14.82 -2.31
CA SER A 16 5.95 -14.67 -3.58
C SER A 16 6.38 -13.23 -3.86
N ARG A 17 5.71 -12.23 -3.26
CA ARG A 17 5.91 -10.81 -3.59
C ARG A 17 7.26 -10.27 -3.10
N PRO A 18 7.71 -10.51 -1.86
CA PRO A 18 9.04 -10.07 -1.42
C PRO A 18 10.19 -10.52 -2.32
N ILE A 19 10.10 -11.75 -2.86
CA ILE A 19 11.13 -12.31 -3.74
C ILE A 19 11.16 -11.58 -5.10
N ALA A 20 10.01 -11.15 -5.61
CA ALA A 20 9.94 -10.36 -6.84
C ALA A 20 10.49 -8.93 -6.65
N LEU A 21 10.40 -8.39 -5.43
CA LEU A 21 10.87 -7.03 -5.08
C LEU A 21 12.38 -6.97 -4.78
N ILE A 22 13.05 -8.12 -4.80
CA ILE A 22 14.48 -8.26 -4.55
C ILE A 22 15.32 -7.95 -5.81
N ASP A 23 14.71 -7.75 -6.98
CA ASP A 23 15.45 -7.37 -8.19
C ASP A 23 15.68 -5.85 -8.27
N ASP A 24 16.73 -5.43 -9.00
CA ASP A 24 17.37 -4.08 -8.95
C ASP A 24 16.48 -2.91 -9.46
N GLY A 25 15.16 -3.11 -9.63
CA GLY A 25 14.23 -2.14 -10.23
C GLY A 25 12.88 -2.01 -9.54
N THR A 26 12.78 -2.34 -8.24
CA THR A 26 11.51 -2.27 -7.51
C THR A 26 10.96 -0.85 -7.43
N SER A 27 9.71 -0.66 -7.87
CA SER A 27 9.00 0.61 -7.73
C SER A 27 8.52 0.84 -6.29
N ASP A 28 8.58 2.08 -5.83
CA ASP A 28 8.02 2.47 -4.52
C ASP A 28 6.52 2.12 -4.41
N SER A 29 5.78 2.12 -5.52
CA SER A 29 4.38 1.68 -5.56
C SER A 29 4.20 0.21 -5.19
N ALA A 30 5.10 -0.67 -5.63
CA ALA A 30 5.05 -2.08 -5.28
C ALA A 30 5.35 -2.30 -3.79
N LEU A 31 6.23 -1.48 -3.21
CA LEU A 31 6.52 -1.47 -1.77
C LEU A 31 5.32 -0.98 -0.95
N ARG A 32 4.70 0.15 -1.34
CA ARG A 32 3.47 0.66 -0.69
C ARG A 32 2.35 -0.37 -0.72
N ARG A 33 2.12 -1.02 -1.87
CA ARG A 33 1.10 -2.08 -1.99
C ARG A 33 1.43 -3.29 -1.10
N LEU A 34 2.70 -3.70 -1.02
CA LEU A 34 3.09 -4.78 -0.12
C LEU A 34 2.85 -4.40 1.35
N LEU A 35 3.25 -3.19 1.75
CA LEU A 35 3.02 -2.64 3.08
C LEU A 35 1.53 -2.60 3.43
N PHE A 36 0.70 -2.08 2.55
CA PHE A 36 -0.74 -1.98 2.73
C PHE A 36 -1.39 -3.36 2.89
N ASP A 37 -1.06 -4.30 2.00
CA ASP A 37 -1.66 -5.63 2.01
C ASP A 37 -1.17 -6.49 3.18
N SER A 38 0.08 -6.32 3.61
CA SER A 38 0.67 -7.08 4.72
C SER A 38 0.34 -6.50 6.09
N GLY A 39 0.22 -5.17 6.22
CA GLY A 39 -0.10 -4.50 7.47
C GLY A 39 0.84 -4.92 8.61
N GLU A 40 0.26 -5.32 9.75
CA GLU A 40 1.01 -5.80 10.92
C GLU A 40 1.85 -7.06 10.63
N ASP A 41 1.38 -7.95 9.75
CA ASP A 41 1.99 -9.26 9.45
C ASP A 41 3.22 -9.21 8.53
N LEU A 42 3.70 -8.01 8.17
CA LEU A 42 4.85 -7.85 7.26
C LEU A 42 6.12 -8.56 7.76
N GLU A 43 6.37 -8.54 9.07
CA GLU A 43 7.57 -9.16 9.65
C GLU A 43 7.51 -10.68 9.58
N ASP A 44 6.34 -11.26 9.82
CA ASP A 44 6.09 -12.69 9.67
C ASP A 44 6.21 -13.13 8.20
N LEU A 45 5.72 -12.29 7.28
CA LEU A 45 5.87 -12.51 5.85
C LEU A 45 7.35 -12.59 5.45
N PHE A 46 8.18 -11.67 5.91
CA PHE A 46 9.63 -11.73 5.64
C PHE A 46 10.31 -12.91 6.31
N THR A 47 9.88 -13.30 7.51
CA THR A 47 10.40 -14.49 8.17
C THR A 47 10.10 -15.75 7.36
N LEU A 48 8.87 -15.89 6.87
CA LEU A 48 8.47 -16.98 5.98
C LEU A 48 9.30 -17.00 4.69
N CYS A 49 9.45 -15.87 4.01
CA CYS A 49 10.22 -15.81 2.76
C CYS A 49 11.70 -16.14 2.98
N LYS A 50 12.30 -15.73 4.12
CA LYS A 50 13.68 -16.07 4.46
C LYS A 50 13.86 -17.56 4.72
N ALA A 51 12.89 -18.21 5.36
CA ALA A 51 12.92 -19.64 5.63
C ALA A 51 12.87 -20.48 4.34
N ASP A 52 12.27 -19.96 3.27
CA ASP A 52 12.19 -20.63 1.97
C ASP A 52 13.50 -20.56 1.15
N ILE A 53 14.47 -19.75 1.59
CA ILE A 53 15.80 -19.66 0.96
C ILE A 53 16.58 -20.96 1.27
N THR A 54 16.44 -21.94 0.38
CA THR A 54 17.02 -23.29 0.53
C THR A 54 18.25 -23.53 -0.36
N THR A 55 18.76 -22.48 -1.03
CA THR A 55 19.87 -22.63 -1.98
C THR A 55 21.19 -22.96 -1.30
N LYS A 56 21.92 -23.94 -1.86
CA LYS A 56 23.30 -24.27 -1.47
C LYS A 56 24.36 -23.35 -2.10
N ASN A 57 23.95 -22.46 -3.01
CA ASN A 57 24.85 -21.51 -3.67
C ASN A 57 25.05 -20.29 -2.77
N SER A 58 26.24 -20.16 -2.19
CA SER A 58 26.61 -19.07 -1.27
C SER A 58 26.45 -17.69 -1.90
N SER A 59 26.83 -17.51 -3.16
CA SER A 59 26.68 -16.21 -3.84
C SER A 59 25.21 -15.80 -4.00
N LYS A 60 24.32 -16.75 -4.30
CA LYS A 60 22.87 -16.48 -4.34
C LYS A 60 22.33 -16.16 -2.96
N GLN A 61 22.75 -16.91 -1.93
CA GLN A 61 22.34 -16.66 -0.55
C GLN A 61 22.73 -15.25 -0.08
N GLU A 62 23.97 -14.83 -0.33
CA GLU A 62 24.43 -13.47 0.00
C GLU A 62 23.65 -12.40 -0.75
N LYS A 63 23.37 -12.60 -2.05
CA LYS A 63 22.56 -11.67 -2.84
C LYS A 63 21.15 -11.52 -2.24
N PHE A 64 20.48 -12.63 -1.93
CA PHE A 64 19.15 -12.58 -1.30
C PHE A 64 19.18 -11.84 0.03
N LYS A 65 20.17 -12.11 0.88
CA LYS A 65 20.29 -11.43 2.18
C LYS A 65 20.44 -9.91 2.03
N LYS A 66 21.36 -9.46 1.17
CA LYS A 66 21.58 -8.03 0.90
C LYS A 66 20.33 -7.35 0.36
N ASN A 67 19.61 -8.02 -0.53
CA ASN A 67 18.42 -7.45 -1.14
C ASN A 67 17.24 -7.40 -0.15
N PHE A 68 17.11 -8.38 0.75
CA PHE A 68 16.17 -8.30 1.86
C PHE A 68 16.46 -7.12 2.79
N GLU A 69 17.72 -6.88 3.12
CA GLU A 69 18.14 -5.73 3.93
C GLU A 69 17.79 -4.41 3.20
N TYR A 70 18.03 -4.34 1.89
CA TYR A 70 17.66 -3.19 1.06
C TYR A 70 16.15 -2.93 1.03
N VAL A 71 15.34 -3.97 0.75
CA VAL A 71 13.87 -3.86 0.74
C VAL A 71 13.34 -3.47 2.11
N ALA A 72 13.87 -4.04 3.19
CA ALA A 72 13.46 -3.68 4.55
C ALA A 72 13.76 -2.20 4.87
N GLN A 73 14.92 -1.70 4.45
CA GLN A 73 15.27 -0.29 4.60
C GLN A 73 14.33 0.62 3.79
N LYS A 74 14.05 0.25 2.54
CA LYS A 74 13.12 1.00 1.67
C LYS A 74 11.69 1.03 2.21
N ILE A 75 11.22 -0.09 2.72
CA ILE A 75 9.92 -0.17 3.40
C ILE A 75 9.87 0.79 4.59
N LYS A 76 10.94 0.88 5.38
CA LYS A 76 11.00 1.81 6.50
C LYS A 76 10.91 3.26 6.02
N GLU A 77 11.63 3.61 4.96
CA GLU A 77 11.56 4.95 4.35
C GLU A 77 10.16 5.30 3.84
N VAL A 78 9.47 4.35 3.19
CA VAL A 78 8.09 4.53 2.70
C VAL A 78 7.11 4.65 3.86
N GLU A 79 7.26 3.82 4.89
CA GLU A 79 6.39 3.84 6.06
C GLU A 79 6.55 5.15 6.87
N GLU A 80 7.78 5.64 7.04
CA GLU A 80 8.04 6.92 7.71
C GLU A 80 7.42 8.12 6.98
N LYS A 81 7.31 8.05 5.65
CA LYS A 81 6.71 9.11 4.83
C LYS A 81 5.19 9.05 4.80
N ASP A 82 4.65 7.86 4.52
CA ASP A 82 3.25 7.71 4.10
C ASP A 82 2.38 6.99 5.15
N SER A 83 2.97 6.41 6.21
CA SER A 83 2.28 5.67 7.28
C SER A 83 1.28 4.61 6.75
N ILE A 84 1.74 3.81 5.78
CA ILE A 84 0.89 2.91 4.98
C ILE A 84 0.41 1.71 5.79
N ARG A 85 1.17 1.23 6.77
CA ARG A 85 0.86 0.00 7.54
C ARG A 85 -0.47 0.12 8.30
N ASN A 86 -0.79 1.34 8.75
CA ASN A 86 -2.07 1.69 9.38
C ASN A 86 -2.88 2.67 8.51
N PHE A 87 -2.82 2.51 7.19
CA PHE A 87 -3.43 3.44 6.24
C PHE A 87 -4.88 3.77 6.62
N GLN A 88 -5.12 5.06 6.86
CA GLN A 88 -6.44 5.65 6.94
C GLN A 88 -6.53 6.67 5.80
N PRO A 89 -7.59 6.63 4.97
CA PRO A 89 -7.77 7.64 3.95
C PRO A 89 -7.73 9.04 4.59
N PRO A 90 -6.92 9.97 4.08
CA PRO A 90 -6.76 11.29 4.69
C PRO A 90 -8.00 12.18 4.52
N ILE A 91 -8.97 11.75 3.69
CA ILE A 91 -10.26 12.37 3.49
C ILE A 91 -11.41 11.38 3.72
N SER A 92 -12.39 11.78 4.53
CA SER A 92 -13.55 10.95 4.85
C SER A 92 -14.65 11.07 3.79
N GLY A 93 -15.61 10.13 3.84
CA GLY A 93 -16.79 10.23 2.98
C GLY A 93 -17.68 11.42 3.35
N GLU A 94 -17.77 11.77 4.64
CA GLU A 94 -18.54 12.94 5.08
C GLU A 94 -17.92 14.24 4.54
N GLU A 95 -16.58 14.37 4.57
CA GLU A 95 -15.90 15.54 4.02
C GLU A 95 -16.21 15.72 2.52
N ILE A 96 -16.19 14.63 1.75
CA ILE A 96 -16.57 14.69 0.32
C ILE A 96 -18.05 15.09 0.17
N MET A 97 -18.94 14.55 1.00
CA MET A 97 -20.36 14.94 0.97
C MET A 97 -20.55 16.43 1.24
N GLU A 98 -19.85 16.99 2.22
CA GLU A 98 -19.90 18.42 2.56
C GLU A 98 -19.33 19.30 1.44
N MET A 99 -18.19 18.92 0.85
CA MET A 99 -17.52 19.69 -0.20
C MET A 99 -18.36 19.85 -1.48
N PHE A 100 -19.15 18.83 -1.84
CA PHE A 100 -19.95 18.81 -3.07
C PHE A 100 -21.46 18.84 -2.81
N ASN A 101 -21.88 19.00 -1.56
CA ASN A 101 -23.28 18.94 -1.11
C ASN A 101 -24.02 17.69 -1.64
N LEU A 102 -23.37 16.54 -1.52
CA LEU A 102 -23.87 15.25 -2.00
C LEU A 102 -24.51 14.46 -0.86
N LYS A 103 -25.52 13.65 -1.21
CA LYS A 103 -26.02 12.58 -0.35
C LYS A 103 -25.13 11.34 -0.48
N PRO A 104 -25.20 10.37 0.46
CA PRO A 104 -24.51 9.09 0.30
C PRO A 104 -24.82 8.46 -1.06
N SER A 105 -23.78 8.30 -1.88
CA SER A 105 -23.88 7.92 -3.29
C SER A 105 -22.65 7.13 -3.75
N ARG A 106 -22.74 6.55 -4.96
CA ARG A 106 -21.66 5.73 -5.54
C ARG A 106 -20.41 6.56 -5.86
N GLU A 107 -20.60 7.81 -6.26
CA GLU A 107 -19.54 8.74 -6.66
C GLU A 107 -18.54 8.98 -5.52
N ILE A 108 -19.02 9.06 -4.27
CA ILE A 108 -18.17 9.21 -3.08
C ILE A 108 -17.26 7.99 -2.91
N GLY A 109 -17.80 6.78 -3.11
CA GLY A 109 -17.01 5.55 -3.06
C GLY A 109 -15.92 5.52 -4.13
N ILE A 110 -16.23 6.01 -5.33
CA ILE A 110 -15.25 6.11 -6.44
C ILE A 110 -14.15 7.09 -6.08
N LEU A 111 -14.48 8.28 -5.56
CA LEU A 111 -13.49 9.29 -5.16
C LEU A 111 -12.57 8.78 -4.05
N LYS A 112 -13.11 8.11 -3.02
CA LYS A 112 -12.31 7.49 -1.95
C LYS A 112 -11.35 6.43 -2.49
N GLU A 113 -11.83 5.60 -3.42
CA GLU A 113 -11.00 4.57 -4.04
C GLU A 113 -9.88 5.19 -4.88
N LYS A 114 -10.18 6.24 -5.66
CA LYS A 114 -9.18 6.96 -6.44
C LYS A 114 -8.09 7.59 -5.57
N VAL A 115 -8.45 8.20 -4.43
CA VAL A 115 -7.47 8.72 -3.46
C VAL A 115 -6.55 7.62 -2.95
N LYS A 116 -7.13 6.48 -2.57
CA LYS A 116 -6.34 5.33 -2.09
C LYS A 116 -5.37 4.83 -3.16
N GLU A 117 -5.83 4.64 -4.39
CA GLU A 117 -4.96 4.19 -5.47
C GLU A 117 -3.88 5.22 -5.81
N ALA A 118 -4.21 6.52 -5.82
CA ALA A 118 -3.24 7.59 -6.06
C ALA A 118 -2.11 7.61 -5.02
N ILE A 119 -2.44 7.37 -3.74
CA ILE A 119 -1.42 7.23 -2.67
C ILE A 119 -0.57 5.97 -2.88
N LEU A 120 -1.19 4.84 -3.22
CA LEU A 120 -0.46 3.59 -3.44
C LEU A 120 0.46 3.67 -4.66
N GLU A 121 0.05 4.35 -5.72
CA GLU A 121 0.90 4.64 -6.88
C GLU A 121 1.95 5.74 -6.60
N GLY A 122 1.69 6.61 -5.63
CA GLY A 122 2.60 7.70 -5.23
C GLY A 122 2.42 8.96 -6.07
N GLU A 123 1.23 9.13 -6.65
CA GLU A 123 0.81 10.36 -7.32
C GLU A 123 0.58 11.48 -6.32
N ILE A 124 0.08 11.13 -5.13
CA ILE A 124 -0.09 12.02 -3.98
C ILE A 124 0.45 11.35 -2.72
N THR A 125 0.78 12.15 -1.71
CA THR A 125 1.15 11.68 -0.38
C THR A 125 -0.10 11.40 0.46
N ASN A 126 0.08 10.74 1.60
CA ASN A 126 -0.98 10.54 2.59
C ASN A 126 -1.26 11.83 3.41
N ASP A 127 -1.40 12.96 2.72
CA ASP A 127 -1.69 14.27 3.28
C ASP A 127 -3.13 14.69 2.97
N LYS A 128 -3.73 15.42 3.91
CA LYS A 128 -5.13 15.85 3.81
C LYS A 128 -5.36 16.91 2.73
N GLU A 129 -4.45 17.85 2.57
CA GLU A 129 -4.57 18.94 1.60
C GLU A 129 -4.32 18.43 0.18
N GLU A 130 -3.33 17.54 -0.01
CA GLU A 130 -3.10 16.88 -1.30
C GLU A 130 -4.29 16.01 -1.71
N ALA A 131 -4.81 15.19 -0.80
CA ALA A 131 -5.97 14.35 -1.08
C ALA A 131 -7.23 15.17 -1.39
N ARG A 132 -7.45 16.30 -0.69
CA ARG A 132 -8.55 17.23 -1.00
C ARG A 132 -8.43 17.83 -2.39
N SER A 133 -7.23 18.29 -2.74
CA SER A 133 -6.96 18.85 -4.08
C SER A 133 -7.19 17.81 -5.18
N PHE A 134 -6.70 16.59 -4.97
CA PHE A 134 -6.91 15.47 -5.87
C PHE A 134 -8.39 15.12 -6.03
N VAL A 135 -9.14 15.04 -4.93
CA VAL A 135 -10.61 14.81 -4.97
C VAL A 135 -11.33 15.91 -5.75
N ILE A 136 -10.94 17.16 -5.60
CA ILE A 136 -11.52 18.29 -6.35
C ILE A 136 -11.32 18.12 -7.85
N GLU A 137 -10.13 17.72 -8.28
CA GLU A 137 -9.83 17.48 -9.70
C GLU A 137 -10.63 16.28 -10.23
N GLU A 138 -10.64 15.16 -9.52
CA GLU A 138 -11.36 13.96 -9.90
C GLU A 138 -12.89 14.14 -9.91
N ALA A 139 -13.42 14.94 -8.98
CA ALA A 139 -14.83 15.27 -8.93
C ALA A 139 -15.27 16.09 -10.14
N LYS A 140 -14.43 17.03 -10.62
CA LYS A 140 -14.70 17.80 -11.86
C LYS A 140 -14.78 16.87 -13.07
N LEU A 141 -13.89 15.87 -13.16
CA LEU A 141 -13.92 14.87 -14.24
C LEU A 141 -15.20 14.03 -14.21
N LEU A 142 -15.77 13.79 -13.02
CA LEU A 142 -17.06 13.13 -12.84
C LEU A 142 -18.27 14.06 -13.08
N GLY A 143 -18.04 15.34 -13.37
CA GLY A 143 -19.11 16.33 -13.59
C GLY A 143 -19.75 16.85 -12.31
N LEU A 144 -19.15 16.62 -11.14
CA LEU A 144 -19.59 17.16 -9.87
C LEU A 144 -19.18 18.64 -9.76
N LYS A 145 -20.09 19.48 -9.25
CA LYS A 145 -19.84 20.90 -9.05
C LYS A 145 -19.52 21.17 -7.58
N ILE A 146 -18.44 21.92 -7.37
CA ILE A 146 -18.10 22.48 -6.05
C ILE A 146 -19.13 23.57 -5.75
N ASN A 147 -19.61 23.61 -4.51
CA ASN A 147 -20.44 24.69 -4.00
C ASN A 147 -19.60 25.86 -3.50
#